data_AF-A0A8T4S1J5-F1
#
_entry.id   AF-A0A8T4S1J5-F1
#
_cell.length_a   1.000
_cell.length_b   1.000
_cell.length_c   1.000
_cell.angle_alpha   90.00
_cell.angle_beta   90.00
_cell.angle_gamma   90.00
#
_symmetry.space_group_name_H-M   'P 1'
#
loop_
_entity.id
_entity.type
_entity.pdbx_description
1 polymer ?
#
loop_
_entity_poly.entity_id
_entity_poly.type
_entity_poly.pdbx_seq_one_letter_code
_entity_poly.pdbx_strand_id
1 'polypeptide(L)'
;MTVSPEVLTASLTLIGGVLIFIIQKFIILLFIQPHQEFKEAKSKVKYLLLLNKNIYTNAFDSKGIKKEFEEYVHNSQRELRREWANLYVKYGNLTIRWLVPKCKDMKTVFDNLIFISNISIIGYSNNKQTSHDCVEVNKKIDNIFKVLR
;
A
#
# COMPACT_ATOMS: atom_id res chain seq x y z
N MET A 1 -13.64 28.38 54.71
CA MET A 1 -14.33 27.14 54.30
C MET A 1 -13.27 26.11 53.94
N THR A 2 -13.11 25.07 54.75
CA THR A 2 -12.19 23.96 54.46
C THR A 2 -12.94 22.91 53.64
N VAL A 3 -12.46 22.61 52.43
CA VAL A 3 -13.02 21.56 51.58
C VAL A 3 -12.74 20.20 52.23
N SER A 4 -13.73 19.31 52.29
CA SER A 4 -13.51 17.98 52.87
C SER A 4 -12.54 17.17 52.00
N PRO A 5 -11.64 16.36 52.61
CA PRO A 5 -10.66 15.54 51.87
C PRO A 5 -11.31 14.60 50.84
N GLU A 6 -12.54 14.16 51.11
CA GLU A 6 -13.34 13.30 50.24
C GLU A 6 -13.70 13.98 48.92
N VAL A 7 -14.15 15.25 48.96
CA VAL A 7 -14.51 16.03 47.78
C VAL A 7 -13.28 16.34 46.92
N LEU A 8 -12.13 16.59 47.57
CA LEU A 8 -10.86 16.79 46.88
C LEU A 8 -10.43 15.52 46.13
N THR A 9 -10.51 14.37 46.79
CA THR A 9 -10.11 13.07 46.22
C THR A 9 -11.01 12.66 45.06
N ALA A 10 -12.33 12.86 45.19
CA ALA A 10 -13.28 12.59 44.12
C ALA A 10 -13.01 13.46 42.88
N SER A 11 -12.72 14.75 43.10
CA SER A 11 -12.42 15.71 42.03
C SER A 11 -11.11 15.37 41.31
N LEU A 12 -10.05 15.03 42.05
CA LEU A 12 -8.78 14.56 41.50
C LEU A 12 -8.93 13.29 40.67
N THR A 13 -9.73 12.34 41.15
CA THR A 13 -10.00 11.08 40.43
C THR A 13 -10.73 11.34 39.11
N LEU A 14 -11.72 12.24 39.12
CA LEU A 14 -12.46 12.62 37.92
C LEU A 14 -11.54 13.29 36.89
N ILE A 15 -10.73 14.26 37.33
CA ILE A 15 -9.75 14.95 36.47
C ILE A 15 -8.72 13.94 35.93
N GLY A 16 -8.20 13.05 36.77
CA GLY A 16 -7.27 12.01 36.38
C GLY A 16 -7.86 11.06 35.33
N GLY A 17 -9.11 10.63 35.51
CA GLY A 17 -9.82 9.79 34.54
C GLY A 17 -9.97 10.48 33.18
N VAL A 18 -10.34 11.76 33.17
CA VAL A 18 -10.46 12.55 31.92
C VAL A 18 -9.10 12.69 31.23
N LEU A 19 -8.02 12.95 31.98
CA LEU A 19 -6.68 13.06 31.41
C LEU A 19 -6.21 11.74 30.77
N ILE A 20 -6.42 10.61 31.44
CA ILE A 20 -6.08 9.28 30.89
C ILE A 20 -6.88 9.01 29.61
N PHE A 21 -8.18 9.33 29.62
CA PHE A 21 -9.04 9.16 28.44
C PHE A 21 -8.55 10.00 27.25
N ILE A 22 -8.17 11.26 27.49
CA ILE A 22 -7.62 12.14 26.45
C ILE A 22 -6.33 11.54 25.89
N ILE A 23 -5.39 11.14 26.74
CA ILE A 23 -4.12 10.52 26.32
C ILE A 23 -4.37 9.25 25.49
N GLN A 24 -5.30 8.40 25.92
CA GLN A 24 -5.68 7.20 25.18
C GLN A 24 -6.20 7.54 23.77
N LYS A 25 -7.06 8.56 23.65
CA LYS A 25 -7.57 9.02 22.34
C LYS A 25 -6.46 9.55 21.45
N PHE A 26 -5.52 10.31 22.00
CA PHE A 26 -4.35 10.77 21.26
C PHE A 26 -3.52 9.61 20.72
N ILE A 27 -3.27 8.57 21.53
CA ILE A 27 -2.51 7.39 21.09
C ILE A 27 -3.22 6.68 19.93
N ILE A 28 -4.55 6.52 20.02
CA ILE A 28 -5.34 5.87 18.96
C ILE A 28 -5.24 6.65 17.65
N LEU A 29 -5.48 7.96 17.70
CA LEU A 29 -5.51 8.82 16.52
C LEU A 29 -4.13 9.02 15.88
N LEU A 30 -3.08 9.16 16.69
CA LEU A 30 -1.73 9.46 16.18
C LEU A 30 -0.94 8.21 15.78
N PHE A 31 -1.21 7.05 16.37
CA PHE A 31 -0.40 5.86 16.13
C PHE A 31 -1.21 4.69 15.57
N ILE A 32 -2.33 4.33 16.20
CA ILE A 32 -3.06 3.11 15.85
C ILE A 32 -3.75 3.25 14.49
N GLN A 33 -4.53 4.31 14.31
CA GLN A 33 -5.27 4.55 13.08
C GLN A 33 -4.36 4.69 11.85
N PRO A 34 -3.33 5.57 11.83
CA PRO A 34 -2.46 5.68 10.67
C PRO A 34 -1.67 4.39 10.39
N HIS A 35 -1.36 3.60 11.42
CA HIS A 35 -0.72 2.30 11.24
C HIS A 35 -1.64 1.29 10.55
N GLN A 36 -2.92 1.25 10.95
CA GLN A 36 -3.93 0.38 10.33
C GLN A 36 -4.18 0.78 8.87
N GLU A 37 -4.39 2.08 8.61
CA GLU A 37 -4.56 2.60 7.25
C GLU A 37 -3.35 2.31 6.36
N PHE A 38 -2.13 2.43 6.90
CA PHE A 38 -0.91 2.08 6.17
C PHE A 38 -0.85 0.58 5.84
N LYS A 39 -1.17 -0.29 6.81
CA LYS A 39 -1.19 -1.75 6.60
C LYS A 39 -2.19 -2.15 5.54
N GLU A 40 -3.37 -1.54 5.54
CA GLU A 40 -4.41 -1.80 4.56
C GLU A 40 -3.98 -1.37 3.16
N ALA A 41 -3.48 -0.14 3.01
CA ALA A 41 -2.96 0.36 1.74
C ALA A 41 -1.80 -0.52 1.21
N LYS A 42 -0.86 -0.89 2.09
CA LYS A 42 0.25 -1.80 1.78
C LYS A 42 -0.26 -3.18 1.32
N SER A 43 -1.29 -3.71 1.97
CA SER A 43 -1.91 -5.00 1.61
C SER A 43 -2.57 -4.93 0.24
N LYS A 44 -3.33 -3.87 -0.04
CA LYS A 44 -4.00 -3.67 -1.32
C LYS A 44 -3.00 -3.61 -2.48
N VAL A 45 -1.90 -2.87 -2.31
CA VAL A 45 -0.80 -2.83 -3.27
C VAL A 45 -0.18 -4.21 -3.50
N LYS A 46 0.09 -4.98 -2.43
CA LYS A 46 0.64 -6.35 -2.54
C LYS A 46 -0.30 -7.29 -3.30
N TYR A 47 -1.59 -7.22 -3.02
CA TYR A 47 -2.62 -8.01 -3.71
C TYR A 47 -2.62 -7.70 -5.21
N LEU A 48 -2.66 -6.42 -5.59
CA LEU A 48 -2.63 -6.00 -6.99
C LEU A 48 -1.33 -6.41 -7.69
N LEU A 49 -0.18 -6.38 -6.99
CA LEU A 49 1.09 -6.89 -7.52
C LEU A 49 1.06 -8.40 -7.78
N LEU A 50 0.51 -9.19 -6.85
CA LEU A 50 0.35 -10.64 -7.03
C LEU A 50 -0.57 -10.95 -8.20
N LEU A 51 -1.68 -10.23 -8.31
CA LEU A 51 -2.61 -10.37 -9.43
C LEU A 51 -1.90 -10.10 -10.77
N ASN A 52 -1.16 -8.98 -10.86
CA ASN A 52 -0.37 -8.65 -12.05
C ASN A 52 0.68 -9.73 -12.32
N LYS A 53 1.41 -10.22 -11.31
CA LYS A 53 2.38 -11.31 -11.46
C LYS A 53 1.73 -12.54 -12.09
N ASN A 54 0.59 -12.96 -11.56
CA ASN A 54 -0.15 -14.14 -12.03
C ASN A 54 -0.59 -14.00 -13.49
N ILE A 55 -1.02 -12.81 -13.91
CA ILE A 55 -1.37 -12.51 -15.31
C ILE A 55 -0.17 -12.74 -16.24
N TYR A 56 1.05 -12.33 -15.86
CA TYR A 56 2.24 -12.53 -16.71
C TYR A 56 2.76 -13.96 -16.69
N THR A 57 2.69 -14.65 -15.55
CA THR A 57 3.19 -16.03 -15.44
C THR A 57 2.26 -17.02 -16.09
N ASN A 58 0.95 -16.77 -16.05
CA ASN A 58 -0.06 -17.58 -16.71
C ASN A 58 -0.62 -16.77 -17.87
N ALA A 59 0.15 -16.68 -18.96
CA ALA A 59 -0.36 -16.14 -20.21
C ALA A 59 -1.54 -17.01 -20.64
N PHE A 60 -2.77 -16.55 -20.40
CA PHE A 60 -3.97 -17.26 -20.79
C PHE A 60 -3.94 -17.43 -22.32
N ASP A 61 -4.11 -18.65 -22.80
CA ASP A 61 -4.25 -18.96 -24.23
C ASP A 61 -5.62 -18.44 -24.70
N SER A 62 -5.72 -17.12 -24.85
CA SER A 62 -6.97 -16.39 -25.03
C SER A 62 -7.39 -16.41 -26.49
N LYS A 63 -7.71 -17.59 -27.03
CA LYS A 63 -8.45 -17.71 -28.29
C LYS A 63 -9.94 -17.37 -28.02
N GLY A 64 -10.25 -16.09 -27.84
CA GLY A 64 -11.64 -15.59 -27.84
C GLY A 64 -11.98 -14.48 -26.84
N ILE A 65 -11.25 -14.33 -25.73
CA ILE A 65 -11.58 -13.37 -24.64
C ILE A 65 -10.55 -12.23 -24.59
N LYS A 66 -10.05 -11.81 -25.75
CA LYS A 66 -8.86 -10.95 -25.81
C LYS A 66 -9.12 -9.54 -25.26
N LYS A 67 -10.27 -8.95 -25.63
CA LYS A 67 -10.59 -7.55 -25.32
C LYS A 67 -10.97 -7.32 -23.86
N GLU A 68 -11.83 -8.18 -23.30
CA GLU A 68 -12.22 -8.09 -21.88
C GLU A 68 -11.03 -8.37 -20.96
N PHE A 69 -10.15 -9.31 -21.34
CA PHE A 69 -8.94 -9.59 -20.60
C PHE A 69 -7.95 -8.42 -20.66
N GLU A 70 -7.71 -7.85 -21.84
CA GLU A 70 -6.88 -6.65 -22.01
C GLU A 70 -7.40 -5.49 -21.15
N GLU A 71 -8.71 -5.24 -21.15
CA GLU A 71 -9.34 -4.22 -20.31
C GLU A 71 -9.17 -4.50 -18.82
N TYR A 72 -9.31 -5.77 -18.39
CA TYR A 72 -9.07 -6.19 -17.02
C TYR A 72 -7.62 -5.92 -16.57
N VAL A 73 -6.63 -6.28 -17.40
CA VAL A 73 -5.21 -6.00 -17.13
C VAL A 73 -4.95 -4.50 -17.03
N HIS A 74 -5.48 -3.72 -17.97
CA HIS A 74 -5.36 -2.27 -17.96
C HIS A 74 -5.96 -1.63 -16.69
N ASN A 75 -7.14 -2.09 -16.27
CA ASN A 75 -7.80 -1.61 -15.07
C ASN A 75 -7.01 -1.98 -13.81
N SER A 76 -6.53 -3.22 -13.70
CA SER A 76 -5.70 -3.67 -12.58
C SER A 76 -4.43 -2.82 -12.44
N GLN A 77 -3.77 -2.49 -13.54
CA GLN A 77 -2.56 -1.65 -13.51
C GLN A 77 -2.83 -0.20 -13.17
N ARG A 78 -3.95 0.34 -13.69
CA ARG A 78 -4.39 1.69 -13.34
C ARG A 78 -4.68 1.76 -11.83
N GLU A 79 -5.36 0.76 -11.29
CA GLU A 79 -5.62 0.69 -9.85
C GLU A 79 -4.32 0.56 -9.05
N LEU A 80 -3.39 -0.29 -9.47
CA LEU A 80 -2.10 -0.46 -8.81
C LEU A 80 -1.30 0.86 -8.75
N ARG A 81 -1.24 1.61 -9.86
CA ARG A 81 -0.59 2.94 -9.88
C ARG A 81 -1.29 3.93 -8.97
N ARG A 82 -2.63 3.95 -8.97
CA ARG A 82 -3.43 4.85 -8.13
C ARG A 82 -3.18 4.57 -6.66
N GLU A 83 -3.25 3.31 -6.25
CA GLU A 83 -3.02 2.92 -4.85
C GLU A 83 -1.56 3.16 -4.42
N TRP A 84 -0.61 2.92 -5.32
CA TRP A 84 0.78 3.27 -5.06
C TRP A 84 0.98 4.79 -4.87
N ALA A 85 0.40 5.61 -5.73
CA ALA A 85 0.48 7.07 -5.62
C ALA A 85 -0.18 7.57 -4.33
N ASN A 86 -1.35 7.01 -3.96
CA ASN A 86 -2.00 7.31 -2.69
C ASN A 86 -1.09 6.98 -1.50
N LEU A 87 -0.45 5.82 -1.51
CA LEU A 87 0.49 5.40 -0.47
C LEU A 87 1.70 6.34 -0.42
N TYR A 88 2.25 6.72 -1.57
CA TYR A 88 3.39 7.65 -1.66
C TYR A 88 3.04 9.05 -1.14
N VAL A 89 1.89 9.61 -1.52
CA VAL A 89 1.49 10.96 -1.08
C VAL A 89 1.18 10.98 0.42
N LYS A 90 0.44 9.98 0.91
CA LYS A 90 0.05 9.92 2.32
C LYS A 90 1.23 9.64 3.25
N TYR A 91 2.16 8.77 2.84
CA TYR A 91 3.18 8.24 3.74
C TYR A 91 4.62 8.58 3.32
N GLY A 92 4.89 8.93 2.06
CA GLY A 92 6.24 9.14 1.54
C GLY A 92 7.03 10.28 2.19
N ASN A 93 6.34 11.24 2.81
CA ASN A 93 6.95 12.33 3.58
C ASN A 93 6.96 12.09 5.10
N LEU A 94 6.39 10.99 5.59
CA LEU A 94 6.43 10.68 7.01
C LEU A 94 7.84 10.20 7.38
N THR A 95 8.49 10.96 8.25
CA THR A 95 9.83 10.68 8.81
C THR A 95 9.86 9.52 9.79
N ILE A 96 8.71 8.88 10.07
CA ILE A 96 8.62 7.72 10.97
C ILE A 96 9.21 6.49 10.26
N ARG A 97 10.55 6.46 10.27
CA ARG A 97 11.44 5.58 9.51
C ARG A 97 11.25 4.08 9.79
N TRP A 98 10.62 3.73 10.90
CA TRP A 98 10.32 2.33 11.26
C TRP A 98 9.01 1.80 10.65
N LEU A 99 8.15 2.68 10.12
CA LEU A 99 6.79 2.31 9.67
C LEU A 99 6.64 2.39 8.15
N VAL A 100 7.44 3.24 7.51
CA VAL A 100 7.30 3.57 6.10
C VAL A 100 8.60 3.28 5.33
N PRO A 101 8.52 2.63 4.14
CA PRO A 101 9.67 2.45 3.25
C PRO A 101 10.34 3.78 2.92
N LYS A 102 11.67 3.79 2.70
CA LYS A 102 12.35 5.04 2.38
C LYS A 102 11.84 5.59 1.04
N CYS A 103 11.82 6.91 0.91
CA CYS A 103 11.36 7.59 -0.30
C CYS A 103 12.10 7.12 -1.58
N LYS A 104 13.41 6.81 -1.49
CA LYS A 104 14.19 6.22 -2.59
C LYS A 104 13.67 4.83 -3.00
N ASP A 105 13.29 4.01 -2.03
CA ASP A 105 12.75 2.68 -2.28
C ASP A 105 11.37 2.80 -2.93
N MET A 106 10.57 3.78 -2.50
CA MET A 106 9.26 4.02 -3.10
C MET A 106 9.35 4.50 -4.56
N LYS A 107 10.31 5.38 -4.86
CA LYS A 107 10.57 5.81 -6.24
C LYS A 107 10.98 4.62 -7.11
N THR A 108 11.86 3.77 -6.60
CA THR A 108 12.29 2.54 -7.29
C THR A 108 11.10 1.63 -7.59
N VAL A 109 10.14 1.50 -6.66
CA VAL A 109 8.93 0.74 -6.92
C VAL A 109 8.07 1.40 -8.00
N PHE A 110 7.89 2.71 -7.93
CA PHE A 110 7.10 3.44 -8.93
C PHE A 110 7.68 3.27 -10.35
N ASP A 111 8.99 3.39 -10.51
CA ASP A 111 9.67 3.20 -11.78
C ASP A 111 9.49 1.76 -12.31
N ASN A 112 9.56 0.76 -11.42
CA ASN A 112 9.33 -0.63 -11.77
C ASN A 112 7.86 -0.90 -12.14
N LEU A 113 6.89 -0.24 -11.49
CA LEU A 113 5.46 -0.34 -11.82
C LEU A 113 5.14 0.27 -13.20
N ILE A 114 5.75 1.41 -13.53
CA ILE A 114 5.64 2.02 -14.86
C ILE A 114 6.18 1.06 -15.92
N PHE A 115 7.36 0.49 -15.68
CA PHE A 115 7.98 -0.47 -16.59
C PHE A 115 7.08 -1.69 -16.86
N ILE A 116 6.54 -2.29 -15.79
CA ILE A 116 5.63 -3.43 -15.88
C ILE A 116 4.41 -3.08 -16.74
N SER A 117 3.80 -1.91 -16.50
CA SER A 117 2.63 -1.48 -17.26
C SER A 117 2.94 -1.21 -18.73
N ASN A 118 4.09 -0.62 -19.04
CA ASN A 118 4.45 -0.36 -20.44
C ASN A 118 4.73 -1.67 -21.20
N ILE A 119 5.39 -2.65 -20.57
CA ILE A 119 5.67 -3.96 -21.20
C ILE A 119 4.40 -4.76 -21.48
N SER A 120 3.43 -4.72 -20.56
CA SER A 120 2.17 -5.45 -20.74
C SER A 120 1.35 -4.93 -21.91
N ILE A 121 1.30 -3.61 -22.07
CA ILE A 121 0.59 -2.97 -23.18
C ILE A 121 1.20 -3.42 -24.52
N ILE A 122 2.53 -3.45 -24.59
CA ILE A 122 3.26 -3.81 -25.81
C ILE A 122 3.19 -5.33 -26.08
N GLY A 123 3.30 -6.17 -25.04
CA GLY A 123 3.27 -7.63 -25.15
C GLY A 123 1.91 -8.18 -25.58
N TYR A 124 0.81 -7.64 -25.01
CA TYR A 124 -0.55 -8.04 -25.38
C TYR A 124 -0.96 -7.52 -26.76
N SER A 125 -0.66 -6.26 -27.08
CA SER A 125 -0.99 -5.65 -28.37
C SER A 125 -0.38 -6.43 -29.55
N ASN A 126 0.79 -7.05 -29.36
CA ASN A 126 1.55 -7.69 -30.43
C ASN A 126 1.46 -9.23 -30.45
N ASN A 127 0.69 -9.87 -29.56
CA ASN A 127 0.65 -11.34 -29.43
C ASN A 127 2.04 -11.99 -29.29
N LYS A 128 3.03 -11.23 -28.81
CA LYS A 128 4.43 -11.64 -28.68
C LYS A 128 4.92 -11.23 -27.30
N GLN A 129 4.45 -11.96 -26.29
CA GLN A 129 5.09 -11.95 -25.00
C GLN A 129 6.35 -12.82 -25.11
N THR A 130 7.55 -12.24 -25.02
CA THR A 130 8.77 -13.05 -25.06
C THR A 130 9.09 -13.62 -23.66
N SER A 131 9.75 -14.78 -23.60
CA SER A 131 10.19 -15.36 -22.32
C SER A 131 11.12 -14.41 -21.54
N HIS A 132 11.85 -13.54 -22.24
CA HIS A 132 12.70 -12.50 -21.68
C HIS A 132 11.88 -11.45 -20.92
N ASP A 133 10.75 -10.99 -21.49
CA ASP A 133 9.87 -10.01 -20.86
C ASP A 133 9.27 -10.55 -19.55
N CYS A 134 8.89 -11.84 -19.52
CA CYS A 134 8.36 -12.49 -18.32
C CYS A 134 9.40 -12.58 -17.20
N VAL A 135 10.66 -12.89 -17.53
CA VAL A 135 11.75 -12.94 -16.55
C VAL A 135 12.05 -11.55 -15.99
N GLU A 136 12.06 -10.53 -16.84
CA GLU A 136 12.35 -9.16 -16.40
C GLU A 136 11.22 -8.57 -15.54
N VAL A 137 9.96 -8.80 -15.92
CA VAL A 137 8.80 -8.42 -15.11
C VAL A 137 8.83 -9.10 -13.74
N ASN A 138 9.11 -10.41 -13.68
CA ASN A 138 9.22 -11.12 -12.40
C ASN A 138 10.33 -10.54 -11.51
N LYS A 139 11.50 -10.24 -12.07
CA LYS A 139 12.61 -9.60 -11.34
C LYS A 139 12.21 -8.23 -10.78
N LYS A 140 11.46 -7.44 -11.54
CA LYS A 140 10.94 -6.13 -11.13
C LYS A 140 9.91 -6.27 -10.02
N ILE A 141 8.99 -7.22 -10.12
CA ILE A 141 8.01 -7.52 -9.07
C ILE A 141 8.70 -7.97 -7.77
N ASP A 142 9.72 -8.82 -7.86
CA ASP A 142 10.45 -9.29 -6.68
C ASP A 142 11.22 -8.14 -6.00
N ASN A 143 11.75 -7.18 -6.77
CA ASN A 143 12.32 -5.96 -6.21
C ASN A 143 11.27 -5.11 -5.48
N ILE A 144 10.05 -5.04 -6.00
CA ILE A 144 8.94 -4.34 -5.32
C ILE A 144 8.58 -5.06 -4.00
N PHE A 145 8.54 -6.40 -4.01
CA PHE A 145 8.31 -7.16 -2.78
C PHE A 145 9.38 -6.95 -1.71
N LYS A 146 10.66 -6.77 -2.09
CA LYS A 146 11.74 -6.46 -1.14
C LYS A 146 11.51 -5.13 -0.43
N VAL A 147 11.01 -4.11 -1.14
CA VAL A 147 10.68 -2.80 -0.56
C VAL A 147 9.44 -2.87 0.33
N LEU A 148 8.50 -3.75 -0.01
CA LEU A 148 7.26 -3.96 0.72
C LEU A 148 7.35 -5.03 1.82
N ARG A 149 8.51 -5.63 2.07
CA ARG A 149 8.68 -6.57 3.18
C ARG A 149 8.79 -5.73 4.45
#